data_AF-A0A2H9L1X3-F1
#
_entry.id   AF-A0A2H9L1X3-F1
#
_cell.length_a   1.000
_cell.length_b   1.000
_cell.length_c   1.000
_cell.angle_alpha   90.00
_cell.angle_beta   90.00
_cell.angle_gamma   90.00
#
_symmetry.space_group_name_H-M   'P 1'
#
loop_
_entity.id
_entity.type
_entity.pdbx_description
1 polymer ?
#
loop_
_entity_poly.entity_id
_entity_poly.type
_entity_poly.pdbx_seq_one_letter_code
_entity_poly.pdbx_strand_id
1 'polypeptide(L)'
;MGAMKLPEKSEEFVFCNKKLKDYPKDFPKSFPALLIGKLATDKNEEGRGAASILLDFAVKKAISIRAEIGCTYLLAHAYNKEKVISWYKKKGFYTYIADLAGRETIQMHFEL
;
A
#
# COMPACT_ATOMS: atom_id res chain seq x y z
N MET A 1 -0.09 14.11 -5.57
CA MET A 1 -1.06 13.01 -5.38
C MET A 1 -0.46 11.75 -5.98
N GLY A 2 -0.43 10.65 -5.23
CA GLY A 2 0.02 9.36 -5.77
C GLY A 2 -1.13 8.70 -6.54
N ALA A 3 -0.84 8.18 -7.72
CA ALA A 3 -1.76 7.28 -8.41
C ALA A 3 -1.19 5.87 -8.28
N MET A 4 -1.99 4.93 -7.78
CA MET A 4 -1.63 3.53 -7.88
C MET A 4 -1.80 3.15 -9.35
N LYS A 5 -0.69 2.93 -10.05
CA LYS A 5 -0.73 2.32 -11.38
C LYS A 5 -1.08 0.85 -11.21
N LEU A 6 -1.84 0.33 -12.17
CA LEU A 6 -2.11 -1.10 -12.20
C LEU A 6 -0.81 -1.90 -12.14
N PRO A 7 -0.78 -2.95 -11.31
CA PRO A 7 0.39 -3.80 -11.19
C PRO A 7 0.64 -4.61 -12.47
N GLU A 8 1.87 -5.09 -12.64
CA GLU A 8 2.28 -5.93 -13.77
C GLU A 8 1.38 -7.16 -13.91
N LYS A 9 0.95 -7.77 -12.79
CA LYS A 9 -0.06 -8.83 -12.74
C LYS A 9 -1.48 -8.29 -12.62
N SER A 10 -1.90 -7.48 -13.59
CA SER A 10 -3.23 -6.85 -13.58
C SER A 10 -4.40 -7.85 -13.53
N GLU A 11 -4.22 -9.10 -13.98
CA GLU A 11 -5.26 -10.14 -13.95
C GLU A 11 -5.54 -10.70 -12.54
N GLU A 12 -4.54 -10.65 -11.64
CA GLU A 12 -4.67 -11.07 -10.24
C GLU A 12 -5.14 -9.91 -9.35
N PHE A 13 -5.14 -8.68 -9.87
CA PHE A 13 -5.62 -7.50 -9.15
C PHE A 13 -7.12 -7.62 -8.87
N VAL A 14 -7.50 -7.43 -7.61
CA VAL A 14 -8.89 -7.46 -7.15
C VAL A 14 -9.29 -6.05 -6.73
N PHE A 15 -10.40 -5.57 -7.28
CA PHE A 15 -11.02 -4.31 -6.92
C PHE A 15 -12.49 -4.55 -6.60
N CYS A 16 -12.91 -4.15 -5.39
CA CYS A 16 -14.27 -4.40 -4.88
C CYS A 16 -14.70 -5.88 -5.04
N ASN A 17 -13.84 -6.81 -4.60
CA ASN A 17 -14.06 -8.26 -4.67
C ASN A 17 -14.24 -8.86 -6.08
N LYS A 18 -13.87 -8.13 -7.14
CA LYS A 18 -13.88 -8.63 -8.52
C LYS A 18 -12.49 -8.54 -9.11
N LYS A 19 -12.12 -9.48 -9.97
CA LYS A 19 -10.84 -9.40 -10.68
C LYS A 19 -10.93 -8.32 -11.74
N LEU A 20 -9.82 -7.63 -12.00
CA LEU A 20 -9.80 -6.56 -13.00
C LEU A 20 -10.26 -7.03 -14.38
N LYS A 21 -9.92 -8.28 -14.75
CA LYS A 21 -10.32 -8.89 -16.03
C LYS A 21 -11.84 -8.98 -16.24
N ASP A 22 -12.61 -8.90 -15.16
CA ASP A 22 -14.08 -8.97 -15.19
C ASP A 22 -14.70 -7.58 -15.44
N TYR A 23 -13.89 -6.50 -15.43
CA TYR A 23 -14.31 -5.14 -15.75
C TYR A 23 -14.17 -4.84 -17.25
N PRO A 24 -14.92 -3.84 -17.77
CA PRO A 24 -14.79 -3.38 -19.15
C PRO A 24 -13.36 -2.95 -19.53
N LYS A 25 -13.01 -3.02 -20.82
CA LYS A 25 -11.65 -2.71 -21.31
C LYS A 25 -11.24 -1.25 -21.09
N ASP A 26 -12.20 -0.35 -21.00
CA ASP A 26 -12.07 1.09 -20.76
C ASP A 26 -12.06 1.44 -19.27
N PHE A 27 -12.12 0.44 -18.38
CA PHE A 27 -12.02 0.65 -16.94
C PHE A 27 -10.69 1.35 -16.57
N PRO A 28 -10.69 2.28 -15.59
CA PRO A 28 -9.50 3.05 -15.24
C PRO A 28 -8.28 2.18 -14.95
N LYS A 29 -7.14 2.54 -15.56
CA LYS A 29 -5.85 1.84 -15.36
C LYS A 29 -5.02 2.40 -14.20
N SER A 30 -5.61 3.29 -13.42
CA SER A 30 -5.00 3.94 -12.27
C SER A 30 -6.07 4.28 -11.24
N PHE A 31 -5.74 4.09 -9.97
CA PHE A 31 -6.65 4.39 -8.87
C PHE A 31 -6.11 5.54 -8.02
N PRO A 32 -7.00 6.42 -7.51
CA PRO A 32 -6.60 7.44 -6.56
C PRO A 32 -6.09 6.78 -5.27
N ALA A 33 -4.92 7.22 -4.83
CA ALA A 33 -4.27 6.66 -3.66
C ALA A 33 -3.60 7.73 -2.80
N LEU A 34 -3.53 7.45 -1.50
CA LEU A 34 -2.74 8.21 -0.55
C LEU A 34 -1.38 7.56 -0.40
N LEU A 35 -0.31 8.35 -0.25
CA LEU A 35 1.05 7.83 -0.08
C LEU A 35 1.57 8.16 1.31
N ILE A 36 1.99 7.13 2.05
CA ILE A 36 2.87 7.28 3.20
C ILE A 36 4.27 7.59 2.66
N GLY A 37 4.64 8.87 2.65
CA GLY A 37 5.93 9.30 2.10
C GLY A 37 7.12 8.67 2.83
N LYS A 38 7.12 8.74 4.15
CA LYS A 38 8.11 8.11 5.05
C LYS A 38 7.41 7.71 6.34
N LEU A 39 7.82 6.58 6.92
CA LEU A 39 7.44 6.16 8.26
C LEU A 39 8.71 5.69 8.97
N ALA A 40 9.03 6.33 10.09
CA ALA A 40 10.20 6.02 10.88
C ALA A 40 9.89 6.19 12.37
N THR A 41 10.64 5.48 13.19
CA THR A 41 10.65 5.63 14.64
C THR A 41 12.07 5.85 15.12
N ASP A 42 12.20 6.37 16.33
CA ASP A 42 13.49 6.38 17.01
C ASP A 42 14.02 4.94 17.16
N LYS A 43 15.35 4.78 17.13
CA LYS A 43 16.01 3.47 17.27
C LYS A 43 15.70 2.83 18.61
N ASN A 44 15.55 3.63 19.67
CA ASN A 44 15.22 3.13 21.01
C ASN A 44 13.80 2.58 21.12
N GLU A 45 12.93 2.95 20.18
CA GLU A 45 11.53 2.51 20.08
C GLU A 45 11.33 1.31 19.14
N GLU A 46 12.41 0.80 18.53
CA GLU A 46 12.33 -0.37 17.67
C GLU A 46 11.83 -1.60 18.47
N GLY A 47 10.82 -2.28 17.92
CA GLY A 47 10.19 -3.44 18.58
C GLY A 47 9.22 -3.09 19.73
N ARG A 48 9.06 -1.81 20.09
CA ARG A 48 8.15 -1.37 21.17
C ARG A 48 6.74 -0.99 20.70
N GLY A 49 6.50 -1.06 19.41
CA GLY A 49 5.17 -0.82 18.82
C GLY A 49 4.92 0.62 18.35
N ALA A 50 5.83 1.57 18.58
CA ALA A 50 5.67 2.96 18.12
C ALA A 50 5.35 3.07 16.61
N ALA A 51 6.02 2.27 15.77
CA ALA A 51 5.78 2.25 14.32
C ALA A 51 4.37 1.77 13.97
N SER A 52 3.82 0.85 14.77
CA SER A 52 2.43 0.38 14.60
C SER A 52 1.45 1.48 14.94
N ILE A 53 1.67 2.22 16.03
CA ILE A 53 0.81 3.34 16.44
C ILE A 53 0.78 4.42 15.35
N LEU A 54 1.94 4.76 14.79
CA LEU A 54 2.04 5.72 13.69
C LEU A 54 1.32 5.23 12.43
N LEU A 55 1.47 3.94 12.10
CA LEU A 55 0.78 3.35 10.95
C LEU A 55 -0.74 3.33 11.16
N ASP A 56 -1.21 2.96 12.36
CA ASP A 56 -2.63 2.94 12.70
C ASP A 56 -3.23 4.35 12.62
N PHE A 57 -2.48 5.37 13.06
CA PHE A 57 -2.85 6.77 12.88
C PHE A 57 -2.97 7.13 11.40
N ALA A 58 -1.98 6.77 10.58
CA ALA A 58 -1.99 7.05 9.14
C ALA A 58 -3.17 6.37 8.43
N VAL A 59 -3.46 5.11 8.76
CA VAL A 59 -4.61 4.35 8.22
C VAL A 59 -5.93 5.01 8.63
N LYS A 60 -6.11 5.33 9.91
CA LYS A 60 -7.33 6.03 10.39
C LYS A 60 -7.52 7.38 9.69
N LYS A 61 -6.44 8.14 9.51
CA LYS A 61 -6.49 9.41 8.80
C LYS A 61 -6.84 9.22 7.32
N ALA A 62 -6.30 8.19 6.68
CA ALA A 62 -6.61 7.85 5.29
C ALA A 62 -8.08 7.45 5.11
N ILE A 63 -8.66 6.67 6.03
CA ILE A 63 -10.09 6.32 6.02
C ILE A 63 -10.97 7.57 6.16
N SER A 64 -10.61 8.51 7.04
CA SER A 64 -11.34 9.78 7.17
C SER A 64 -11.28 10.58 5.87
N ILE A 65 -10.09 10.70 5.26
CA ILE A 65 -9.91 11.42 3.99
C ILE A 65 -10.68 10.74 2.85
N ARG A 66 -10.71 9.40 2.81
CA ARG A 66 -11.44 8.62 1.81
C ARG A 66 -12.91 9.04 1.71
N ALA A 67 -13.57 9.36 2.84
CA ALA A 67 -14.95 9.81 2.86
C ALA A 67 -15.17 11.15 2.12
N GLU A 68 -14.13 11.98 2.00
CA GLU A 68 -14.19 13.30 1.37
C GLU A 68 -13.74 13.28 -0.11
N ILE A 69 -12.69 12.51 -0.43
CA ILE A 69 -12.02 12.58 -1.75
C ILE A 69 -12.13 11.30 -2.60
N GLY A 70 -12.67 10.20 -2.06
CA GLY A 70 -12.84 8.95 -2.79
C GLY A 70 -11.52 8.24 -3.18
N CYS A 71 -10.58 8.10 -2.24
CA CYS A 71 -9.38 7.28 -2.45
C CYS A 71 -9.62 5.80 -2.08
N THR A 72 -9.02 4.88 -2.84
CA THR A 72 -9.19 3.43 -2.60
C THR A 72 -8.01 2.82 -1.84
N TYR A 73 -6.80 3.35 -2.07
CA TYR A 73 -5.58 2.72 -1.57
C TYR A 73 -4.72 3.67 -0.74
N LEU A 74 -4.03 3.09 0.24
CA LEU A 74 -2.89 3.67 0.92
C LEU A 74 -1.62 2.95 0.48
N LEU A 75 -0.65 3.70 -0.02
CA LEU A 75 0.61 3.21 -0.55
C LEU A 75 1.73 3.46 0.47
N ALA A 76 2.71 2.56 0.48
CA ALA A 76 3.97 2.77 1.17
C ALA A 76 5.13 2.26 0.30
N HIS A 77 6.28 2.95 0.34
CA HIS A 77 7.52 2.45 -0.23
C HIS A 77 8.34 1.79 0.87
N ALA A 78 8.19 0.47 1.00
CA ALA A 78 8.94 -0.31 1.98
C ALA A 78 10.35 -0.58 1.46
N TYR A 79 11.38 -0.37 2.29
CA TYR A 79 12.72 -0.82 1.94
C TYR A 79 12.74 -2.33 1.68
N ASN A 80 13.48 -2.75 0.66
CA ASN A 80 13.62 -4.16 0.27
C ASN A 80 14.46 -4.94 1.29
N LYS A 81 13.89 -5.11 2.48
CA LYS A 81 14.43 -5.84 3.61
C LYS A 81 13.33 -6.74 4.11
N GLU A 82 13.60 -8.03 4.24
CA GLU A 82 12.59 -9.03 4.60
C GLU A 82 11.82 -8.65 5.87
N LYS A 83 12.52 -8.19 6.92
CA LYS A 83 11.90 -7.71 8.16
C LYS A 83 10.85 -6.62 7.94
N VAL A 84 11.12 -5.66 7.03
CA VAL A 84 10.24 -4.52 6.75
C VAL A 84 9.04 -4.96 5.91
N ILE A 85 9.29 -5.75 4.86
CA ILE A 85 8.23 -6.29 3.99
C ILE A 85 7.28 -7.17 4.80
N SER A 86 7.82 -8.10 5.59
CA SER A 86 7.04 -8.96 6.48
C SER A 86 6.25 -8.16 7.52
N TRP A 87 6.79 -7.06 8.03
CA TRP A 87 6.06 -6.19 8.96
C TRP A 87 4.85 -5.53 8.29
N TYR A 88 5.01 -4.93 7.11
CA TYR A 88 3.91 -4.36 6.34
C TYR A 88 2.87 -5.42 5.96
N LYS A 89 3.29 -6.62 5.54
CA LYS A 89 2.38 -7.76 5.25
C LYS A 89 1.51 -8.14 6.45
N LYS A 90 2.11 -8.24 7.64
CA LYS A 90 1.36 -8.51 8.89
C LYS A 90 0.36 -7.40 9.24
N LYS A 91 0.56 -6.19 8.72
CA LYS A 91 -0.34 -5.03 8.88
C LYS A 91 -1.39 -4.92 7.76
N GLY A 92 -1.51 -5.94 6.91
CA GLY A 92 -2.51 -6.01 5.84
C GLY A 92 -2.08 -5.36 4.53
N PHE A 93 -0.83 -4.92 4.41
CA PHE A 93 -0.31 -4.45 3.12
C PHE A 93 0.09 -5.63 2.23
N TYR A 94 -0.03 -5.46 0.92
CA TYR A 94 0.42 -6.43 -0.07
C TYR A 94 1.19 -5.77 -1.21
N THR A 95 1.94 -6.57 -1.96
CA THR A 95 2.63 -6.12 -3.17
C THR A 95 2.28 -7.04 -4.33
N TYR A 96 2.17 -6.47 -5.51
CA TYR A 96 2.00 -7.20 -6.77
C TYR A 96 3.30 -7.26 -7.59
N ILE A 97 4.41 -6.78 -7.02
CA ILE A 97 5.71 -6.88 -7.66
C ILE A 97 6.23 -8.31 -7.42
N ALA A 98 6.38 -9.07 -8.52
CA ALA A 98 6.86 -10.45 -8.44
C ALA A 98 8.39 -10.52 -8.29
N ASP A 99 9.12 -9.70 -9.04
CA ASP A 99 10.57 -9.63 -8.97
C ASP A 99 11.04 -8.45 -8.10
N LEU A 100 11.57 -8.80 -6.93
CA LEU A 100 12.11 -7.87 -5.95
C LEU A 100 13.61 -7.64 -6.14
N ALA A 101 14.30 -8.40 -7.00
CA ALA A 101 15.74 -8.31 -7.17
C ALA A 101 16.17 -6.92 -7.68
N GLY A 102 17.24 -6.36 -7.11
CA GLY A 102 17.79 -5.07 -7.52
C GLY A 102 16.97 -3.83 -7.13
N ARG A 103 15.79 -3.98 -6.52
CA ARG A 103 14.96 -2.84 -6.07
C ARG A 103 15.39 -2.36 -4.69
N GLU A 104 15.56 -1.05 -4.51
CA GLU A 104 15.80 -0.45 -3.18
C GLU A 104 14.53 -0.45 -2.32
N THR A 105 13.40 -0.13 -2.94
CA THR A 105 12.09 -0.10 -2.29
C THR A 105 11.04 -0.85 -3.09
N ILE A 106 10.04 -1.34 -2.38
CA ILE A 106 8.91 -2.10 -2.91
C ILE A 106 7.65 -1.31 -2.59
N GLN A 107 6.84 -1.06 -3.62
CA GLN A 107 5.54 -0.44 -3.43
C GLN A 107 4.58 -1.45 -2.79
N MET A 108 4.14 -1.13 -1.59
CA MET A 108 3.17 -1.87 -0.79
C MET A 108 1.83 -1.12 -0.83
N HIS A 109 0.74 -1.87 -0.83
CA HIS A 109 -0.62 -1.36 -1.01
C HIS A 109 -1.50 -1.85 0.14
N PHE A 110 -2.35 -0.97 0.64
CA PHE A 110 -3.37 -1.27 1.63
C PHE A 110 -4.71 -0.74 1.12
N GLU A 111 -5.75 -1.57 1.15
CA GLU A 111 -7.10 -1.21 0.71
C GLU A 111 -7.85 -0.50 1.86
N LEU A 112 -8.44 0.66 1.59
CA LEU A 112 -9.11 1.57 2.55
C LEU A 112 -10.63 1.36 2.67
#